data_AF-A0A932CMQ5-F1
#
_entry.id   AF-A0A932CMQ5-F1
#
_cell.length_a   1.000
_cell.length_b   1.000
_cell.length_c   1.000
_cell.angle_alpha   90.00
_cell.angle_beta   90.00
_cell.angle_gamma   90.00
#
_symmetry.space_group_name_H-M   'P 1'
#
loop_
_entity.id
_entity.type
_entity.pdbx_description
1 polymer ?
#
loop_
_entity_poly.entity_id
_entity_poly.type
_entity_poly.pdbx_seq_one_letter_code
_entity_poly.pdbx_strand_id
1 'polypeptide(L)'
;FVHAQMQEHYWEQASGYDVVISKGFTELKQSAYTASASNPIQDFRQTVADKTKITQLLFGGFQRCLYPVQKFQSDSERKLAIILEREALKWFKPAKGQFQIYYTSGTEQPEYQPDFVAEVTDCICMMEPKARGEMNDPIVMAKKDAAVKWCQHASDHAVSHGGKPWRYLLIPHDTITENMTIAGFAAQFVCC
;
A
#
# COMPACT_ATOMS: atom_id res chain seq x y z
N PHE A 1 -29.17 -29.41 -10.47
CA PHE A 1 -29.76 -28.73 -11.65
C PHE A 1 -30.61 -27.49 -11.31
N VAL A 2 -30.49 -26.88 -10.10
CA VAL A 2 -31.10 -25.56 -9.77
C VAL A 2 -30.04 -24.46 -9.62
N HIS A 3 -28.74 -24.81 -9.58
CA HIS A 3 -27.65 -23.87 -9.40
C HIS A 3 -27.28 -23.08 -10.68
N ALA A 4 -27.59 -23.60 -11.86
CA ALA A 4 -27.26 -22.95 -13.13
C ALA A 4 -28.25 -21.83 -13.51
N GLN A 5 -29.51 -21.92 -13.08
CA GLN A 5 -30.55 -20.92 -13.37
C GLN A 5 -30.48 -19.66 -12.49
N MET A 6 -29.79 -19.70 -11.35
CA MET A 6 -29.61 -18.52 -10.49
C MET A 6 -28.49 -17.58 -10.98
N GLN A 7 -27.67 -17.99 -11.96
CA GLN A 7 -26.60 -17.16 -12.52
C GLN A 7 -27.08 -16.32 -13.72
N GLU A 8 -28.15 -16.72 -14.42
CA GLU A 8 -28.70 -15.98 -15.58
C GLU A 8 -29.58 -14.77 -15.20
N HIS A 9 -29.90 -14.60 -13.91
CA HIS A 9 -30.72 -13.49 -13.41
C HIS A 9 -30.02 -12.62 -12.35
N TYR A 10 -28.69 -12.63 -12.30
CA TYR A 10 -27.94 -11.71 -11.44
C TYR A 10 -27.87 -10.33 -12.07
N TRP A 11 -28.85 -9.48 -11.75
CA TRP A 11 -28.81 -8.05 -11.99
C TRP A 11 -28.25 -7.36 -10.74
N GLU A 12 -27.01 -6.91 -10.82
CA GLU A 12 -26.40 -6.05 -9.80
C GLU A 12 -26.86 -4.61 -10.06
N GLN A 13 -27.87 -4.15 -9.32
CA GLN A 13 -28.11 -2.72 -9.18
C GLN A 13 -26.86 -2.13 -8.50
N ALA A 14 -26.27 -1.11 -9.13
CA ALA A 14 -25.09 -0.39 -8.65
C ALA A 14 -25.18 -0.15 -7.14
N SER A 15 -24.47 -0.98 -6.37
CA SER A 15 -24.35 -0.84 -4.93
C SER A 15 -23.52 0.41 -4.68
N GLY A 16 -24.21 1.47 -4.29
CA GLY A 16 -23.59 2.70 -3.84
C GLY A 16 -22.66 2.37 -2.66
N TYR A 17 -21.42 2.80 -2.76
CA TYR A 17 -20.48 2.75 -1.64
C TYR A 17 -21.02 3.65 -0.52
N ASP A 18 -21.30 3.08 0.64
CA ASP A 18 -21.57 3.87 1.85
C ASP A 18 -20.24 4.46 2.34
N VAL A 19 -19.98 5.72 1.99
CA VAL A 19 -18.80 6.46 2.45
C VAL A 19 -19.04 6.90 3.89
N VAL A 20 -18.48 6.16 4.85
CA VAL A 20 -18.50 6.55 6.27
C VAL A 20 -17.30 7.44 6.58
N ILE A 21 -17.52 8.75 6.60
CA ILE A 21 -16.51 9.72 7.07
C ILE A 21 -16.61 9.80 8.60
N SER A 22 -15.77 9.05 9.31
CA SER A 22 -15.68 9.15 10.76
C SER A 22 -14.62 10.18 11.17
N LYS A 23 -14.98 11.12 12.06
CA LYS A 23 -14.02 12.02 12.74
C LYS A 23 -13.31 11.25 13.86
N GLY A 24 -12.42 10.34 13.49
CA GLY A 24 -11.62 9.56 14.45
C GLY A 24 -10.14 9.61 14.09
N PHE A 25 -9.30 10.13 14.99
CA PHE A 25 -7.86 9.93 14.88
C PHE A 25 -7.58 8.46 15.21
N THR A 26 -7.27 7.64 14.22
CA THR A 26 -6.80 6.27 14.48
C THR A 26 -5.31 6.34 14.75
N GLU A 27 -4.93 6.14 16.02
CA GLU A 27 -3.52 5.99 16.38
C GLU A 27 -2.90 4.84 15.57
N LEU A 28 -1.63 5.03 15.18
CA LEU A 28 -0.85 3.99 14.54
C LEU A 28 -0.79 2.76 15.46
N LYS A 29 -1.29 1.61 14.98
CA LYS A 29 -1.24 0.36 15.74
C LYS A 29 0.21 -0.02 16.03
N GLN A 30 0.56 -0.26 17.29
CA GLN A 30 1.91 -0.66 17.68
C GLN A 30 2.30 -1.97 16.98
N SER A 31 3.39 -1.95 16.20
CA SER A 31 3.98 -3.16 15.63
C SER A 31 4.83 -3.88 16.68
N ALA A 32 4.32 -4.98 17.23
CA ALA A 32 5.05 -5.84 18.17
C ALA A 32 6.10 -6.71 17.45
N TYR A 33 7.19 -6.11 16.97
CA TYR A 33 8.35 -6.85 16.49
C TYR A 33 9.43 -6.88 17.58
N THR A 34 9.56 -8.02 18.26
CA THR A 34 10.68 -8.27 19.17
C THR A 34 11.89 -8.76 18.38
N ALA A 35 13.01 -8.05 18.45
CA ALA A 35 14.29 -8.54 17.94
C ALA A 35 14.78 -9.69 18.83
N SER A 36 15.19 -10.81 18.24
CA SER A 36 15.86 -11.89 18.96
C SER A 36 17.37 -11.76 18.82
N ALA A 37 18.14 -12.28 19.77
CA ALA A 37 19.62 -12.30 19.68
C ALA A 37 20.13 -13.02 18.41
N SER A 38 19.31 -13.93 17.85
CA SER A 38 19.58 -14.65 16.60
C SER A 38 19.25 -13.87 15.32
N ASN A 39 18.54 -12.75 15.42
CA ASN A 39 18.10 -11.98 14.27
C ASN A 39 18.15 -10.47 14.59
N PRO A 40 19.35 -9.88 14.61
CA PRO A 40 19.54 -8.48 14.95
C PRO A 40 18.89 -7.59 13.89
N ILE A 41 18.43 -6.42 14.33
CA ILE A 41 17.90 -5.38 13.45
C ILE A 41 19.00 -4.97 12.48
N GLN A 42 18.72 -5.08 11.18
CA GLN A 42 19.61 -4.68 10.10
C GLN A 42 19.33 -3.22 9.71
N ASP A 43 20.34 -2.49 9.27
CA ASP A 43 20.11 -1.19 8.64
C ASP A 43 19.38 -1.41 7.31
N PHE A 44 18.31 -0.67 7.05
CA PHE A 44 17.51 -0.83 5.83
C PHE A 44 18.30 -0.54 4.54
N ARG A 45 19.40 0.23 4.61
CA ARG A 45 20.31 0.51 3.48
C ARG A 45 21.28 -0.62 3.21
N GLN A 46 21.49 -1.53 4.16
CA GLN A 46 22.42 -2.62 3.98
C GLN A 46 21.97 -3.54 2.83
N THR A 47 22.87 -3.77 1.88
CA THR A 47 22.62 -4.72 0.80
C THR A 47 22.48 -6.12 1.36
N VAL A 48 21.34 -6.77 1.07
CA VAL A 48 21.09 -8.16 1.45
C VAL A 48 21.63 -9.07 0.35
N ALA A 49 22.72 -9.79 0.65
CA ALA A 49 23.36 -10.68 -0.32
C ALA A 49 22.43 -11.82 -0.76
N ASP A 50 21.74 -12.44 0.20
CA ASP A 50 20.75 -13.49 -0.05
C ASP A 50 19.33 -12.93 0.08
N LYS A 51 18.78 -12.49 -1.05
CA LYS A 51 17.45 -11.87 -1.12
C LYS A 51 16.32 -12.81 -0.66
N THR A 52 16.53 -14.13 -0.66
CA THR A 52 15.52 -15.11 -0.22
C THR A 52 15.24 -15.00 1.28
N LYS A 53 16.15 -14.41 2.05
CA LYS A 53 16.04 -14.24 3.50
C LYS A 53 15.33 -12.94 3.92
N ILE A 54 14.96 -12.06 2.99
CA ILE A 54 14.42 -10.73 3.31
C ILE A 54 13.18 -10.80 4.21
N THR A 55 12.28 -11.75 3.97
CA THR A 55 11.06 -11.96 4.77
C THR A 55 11.33 -12.32 6.24
N GLN A 56 12.53 -12.85 6.52
CA GLN A 56 12.96 -13.26 7.85
C GLN A 56 13.62 -12.11 8.60
N LEU A 57 14.18 -11.12 7.90
CA LEU A 57 14.93 -10.01 8.50
C LEU A 57 14.01 -8.93 9.07
N LEU A 58 14.52 -8.22 10.09
CA LEU A 58 13.91 -7.03 10.66
C LEU A 58 14.83 -5.84 10.36
N PHE A 59 14.29 -4.79 9.76
CA PHE A 59 15.05 -3.61 9.37
C PHE A 59 14.72 -2.42 10.25
N GLY A 60 15.71 -1.59 10.54
CA GLY A 60 15.58 -0.35 11.32
C GLY A 60 16.53 0.73 10.80
N GLY A 61 16.70 1.80 11.58
CA GLY A 61 17.51 2.97 11.20
C GLY A 61 16.73 4.05 10.44
N PHE A 62 15.41 3.95 10.40
CA PHE A 62 14.52 4.93 9.77
C PHE A 62 14.42 6.22 10.59
N GLN A 63 14.33 7.36 9.90
CA GLN A 63 14.11 8.69 10.47
C GLN A 63 12.74 9.27 10.07
N ARG A 64 12.22 8.90 8.89
CA ARG A 64 10.93 9.36 8.34
C ARG A 64 9.84 8.29 8.39
N CYS A 65 10.20 7.02 8.57
CA CYS A 65 9.21 5.97 8.84
C CYS A 65 8.51 6.25 10.18
N LEU A 66 7.19 6.13 10.22
CA LEU A 66 6.42 6.30 11.46
C LEU A 66 6.58 5.13 12.44
N TYR A 67 7.28 4.07 12.04
CA TYR A 67 7.63 2.94 12.89
C TYR A 67 9.15 2.74 12.94
N PRO A 68 9.70 2.38 14.11
CA PRO A 68 11.15 2.26 14.30
C PRO A 68 11.76 1.08 13.54
N VAL A 69 10.95 0.05 13.26
CA VAL A 69 11.36 -1.16 12.56
C VAL A 69 10.29 -1.63 11.56
N GLN A 70 10.72 -2.31 10.50
CA GLN A 70 9.86 -2.84 9.44
C GLN A 70 10.32 -4.22 8.95
N LYS A 71 9.37 -5.02 8.48
CA LYS A 71 9.62 -6.21 7.66
C LYS A 71 9.17 -5.96 6.22
N PHE A 72 9.86 -6.58 5.28
CA PHE A 72 9.56 -6.49 3.85
C PHE A 72 9.33 -7.89 3.28
N GLN A 73 8.45 -8.03 2.29
CA GLN A 73 8.25 -9.32 1.62
C GLN A 73 9.25 -9.54 0.48
N SER A 74 9.93 -8.49 0.02
CA SER A 74 10.85 -8.53 -1.12
C SER A 74 11.96 -7.48 -1.05
N ASP A 75 13.03 -7.68 -1.83
CA ASP A 75 14.11 -6.67 -1.98
C ASP A 75 13.62 -5.39 -2.65
N SER A 76 12.64 -5.50 -3.56
CA SER A 76 11.98 -4.35 -4.18
C SER A 76 11.26 -3.48 -3.15
N GLU A 77 10.57 -4.07 -2.17
CA GLU A 77 9.96 -3.31 -1.08
C GLU A 77 10.99 -2.63 -0.19
N ARG A 78 12.08 -3.33 0.16
CA ARG A 78 13.20 -2.74 0.92
C ARG A 78 13.81 -1.55 0.17
N LYS A 79 14.02 -1.68 -1.15
CA LYS A 79 14.50 -0.58 -1.99
C LYS A 79 13.52 0.57 -2.10
N LEU A 80 12.21 0.29 -2.15
CA LEU A 80 11.21 1.33 -2.08
C LEU A 80 11.31 2.09 -0.76
N ALA A 81 11.48 1.39 0.37
CA ALA A 81 11.71 2.04 1.66
C ALA A 81 12.95 2.95 1.67
N ILE A 82 14.02 2.61 0.93
CA ILE A 82 15.18 3.50 0.74
C ILE A 82 14.78 4.80 0.05
N ILE A 83 13.98 4.71 -1.02
CA ILE A 83 13.50 5.88 -1.78
C ILE A 83 12.58 6.74 -0.90
N LEU A 84 11.65 6.11 -0.18
CA LEU A 84 10.72 6.79 0.73
C LEU A 84 11.47 7.50 1.86
N GLU A 85 12.46 6.85 2.45
CA GLU A 85 13.28 7.45 3.51
C GLU A 85 14.14 8.61 3.01
N ARG A 86 14.44 8.69 1.70
CA ARG A 86 15.13 9.82 1.09
C ARG A 86 14.20 11.00 0.77
N GLU A 87 12.99 10.73 0.30
CA GLU A 87 12.14 11.76 -0.34
C GLU A 87 10.83 12.09 0.39
N ALA A 88 10.25 11.15 1.14
CA ALA A 88 9.00 11.39 1.86
C ALA A 88 9.24 12.25 3.10
N LEU A 89 8.27 13.10 3.44
CA LEU A 89 8.23 13.77 4.73
C LEU A 89 8.02 12.75 5.85
N LYS A 90 7.09 11.83 5.63
CA LYS A 90 6.73 10.72 6.51
C LYS A 90 6.26 9.55 5.66
N TRP A 91 6.49 8.32 6.12
CA TRP A 91 5.93 7.14 5.45
C TRP A 91 5.70 6.00 6.43
N PHE A 92 4.87 5.03 6.06
CA PHE A 92 4.68 3.82 6.85
C PHE A 92 4.12 2.67 5.99
N LYS A 93 4.26 1.44 6.49
CA LYS A 93 3.46 0.30 6.03
C LYS A 93 2.17 0.27 6.86
N PRO A 94 0.98 0.43 6.25
CA PRO A 94 -0.30 0.40 6.94
C PRO A 94 -0.53 -0.93 7.65
N ALA A 95 -1.30 -0.92 8.74
CA ALA A 95 -1.75 -2.13 9.42
C ALA A 95 -3.16 -2.55 8.95
N LYS A 96 -3.52 -3.82 9.16
CA LYS A 96 -4.89 -4.29 8.91
C LYS A 96 -5.91 -3.46 9.72
N GLY A 97 -7.00 -3.05 9.08
CA GLY A 97 -8.05 -2.19 9.59
C GLY A 97 -7.75 -0.69 9.52
N GLN A 98 -6.59 -0.27 9.00
CA GLN A 98 -6.19 1.15 9.00
C GLN A 98 -7.03 2.00 8.04
N PHE A 99 -7.30 1.48 6.84
CA PHE A 99 -8.01 2.21 5.79
C PHE A 99 -9.40 1.65 5.47
N GLN A 100 -9.69 0.42 5.92
CA GLN A 100 -10.99 -0.23 5.70
C GLN A 100 -11.39 -0.24 4.22
N ILE A 101 -10.43 -0.53 3.34
CA ILE A 101 -10.66 -0.67 1.90
C ILE A 101 -11.06 -2.11 1.64
N TYR A 102 -12.13 -2.34 0.90
CA TYR A 102 -12.59 -3.67 0.54
C TYR A 102 -12.72 -3.78 -0.97
N TYR A 103 -12.33 -4.92 -1.52
CA TYR A 103 -12.43 -5.21 -2.95
C TYR A 103 -13.29 -6.44 -3.17
N THR A 104 -13.95 -6.52 -4.33
CA THR A 104 -14.80 -7.66 -4.66
C THR A 104 -13.97 -8.83 -5.17
N SER A 105 -14.18 -10.01 -4.60
CA SER A 105 -13.56 -11.27 -5.03
C SER A 105 -14.61 -12.38 -5.03
N GLY A 106 -15.34 -12.53 -6.15
CA GLY A 106 -16.52 -13.40 -6.20
C GLY A 106 -17.61 -12.89 -5.26
N THR A 107 -18.08 -13.73 -4.34
CA THR A 107 -19.08 -13.35 -3.32
C THR A 107 -18.47 -12.76 -2.05
N GLU A 108 -17.14 -12.67 -1.96
CA GLU A 108 -16.44 -12.15 -0.80
C GLU A 108 -16.01 -10.69 -1.01
N GLN A 109 -15.85 -9.98 0.11
CA GLN A 109 -15.27 -8.63 0.14
C GLN A 109 -14.06 -8.61 1.11
N PRO A 110 -12.90 -9.14 0.71
CA PRO A 110 -11.71 -9.11 1.55
C PRO A 110 -11.20 -7.68 1.74
N GLU A 111 -10.54 -7.45 2.87
CA GLU A 111 -9.88 -6.18 3.12
C GLU A 111 -8.60 -6.06 2.26
N TYR A 112 -8.46 -4.95 1.56
CA TYR A 112 -7.23 -4.51 0.94
C TYR A 112 -6.40 -3.68 1.92
N GLN A 113 -5.16 -4.13 2.15
CA GLN A 113 -4.16 -3.40 2.91
C GLN A 113 -3.05 -2.97 1.93
N PRO A 114 -2.92 -1.66 1.64
CA PRO A 114 -1.85 -1.18 0.78
C PRO A 114 -0.48 -1.37 1.42
N ASP A 115 0.54 -1.56 0.59
CA ASP A 115 1.88 -1.87 1.05
C ASP A 115 2.62 -0.71 1.71
N PHE A 116 2.49 0.50 1.13
CA PHE A 116 3.12 1.72 1.65
C PHE A 116 2.20 2.93 1.51
N VAL A 117 2.32 3.85 2.47
CA VAL A 117 1.78 5.21 2.37
C VAL A 117 2.88 6.20 2.68
N ALA A 118 3.03 7.21 1.84
CA ALA A 118 4.05 8.24 1.97
C ALA A 118 3.48 9.62 1.74
N GLU A 119 3.75 10.54 2.66
CA GLU A 119 3.44 11.95 2.50
C GLU A 119 4.65 12.67 1.87
N VAL A 120 4.42 13.36 0.75
CA VAL A 120 5.38 14.28 0.12
C VAL A 120 4.84 15.71 0.20
N THR A 121 5.57 16.68 -0.35
CA THR A 121 5.23 18.11 -0.22
C THR A 121 3.83 18.44 -0.73
N ASP A 122 3.40 17.84 -1.84
CA ASP A 122 2.19 18.21 -2.58
C ASP A 122 1.06 17.18 -2.50
N CYS A 123 1.35 15.93 -2.13
CA CYS A 123 0.36 14.86 -2.10
C CYS A 123 0.69 13.76 -1.07
N ILE A 124 -0.26 12.87 -0.84
CA ILE A 124 -0.07 11.61 -0.12
C ILE A 124 -0.18 10.47 -1.14
N CYS A 125 0.83 9.62 -1.20
CA CYS A 125 0.91 8.50 -2.13
C CYS A 125 0.64 7.19 -1.41
N MET A 126 -0.37 6.45 -1.87
CA MET A 126 -0.60 5.04 -1.53
C MET A 126 0.06 4.19 -2.62
N MET A 127 1.04 3.36 -2.26
CA MET A 127 1.88 2.65 -3.21
C MET A 127 1.80 1.13 -3.01
N GLU A 128 1.63 0.41 -4.11
CA GLU A 128 1.58 -1.05 -4.19
C GLU A 128 2.65 -1.55 -5.17
N PRO A 129 3.82 -2.00 -4.69
CA PRO A 129 4.77 -2.73 -5.51
C PRO A 129 4.18 -4.07 -5.94
N LYS A 130 4.36 -4.46 -7.20
CA LYS A 130 3.81 -5.73 -7.69
C LYS A 130 4.69 -6.45 -8.70
N ALA A 131 4.63 -7.78 -8.71
CA ALA A 131 5.36 -8.57 -9.68
C ALA A 131 4.90 -8.21 -11.10
N ARG A 132 5.83 -8.09 -12.07
CA ARG A 132 5.48 -7.64 -13.43
C ARG A 132 4.45 -8.57 -14.09
N GLY A 133 4.58 -9.88 -13.86
CA GLY A 133 3.63 -10.88 -14.37
C GLY A 133 2.23 -10.78 -13.74
N GLU A 134 2.07 -10.08 -12.62
CA GLU A 134 0.81 -9.96 -11.88
C GLU A 134 0.12 -8.61 -12.10
N MET A 135 0.69 -7.72 -12.92
CA MET A 135 0.15 -6.36 -13.13
C MET A 135 -1.28 -6.35 -13.71
N ASN A 136 -1.66 -7.41 -14.40
CA ASN A 136 -3.00 -7.61 -14.97
C ASN A 136 -3.76 -8.75 -14.28
N ASP A 137 -3.27 -9.24 -13.14
CA ASP A 137 -3.99 -10.26 -12.37
C ASP A 137 -5.35 -9.70 -11.92
N PRO A 138 -6.46 -10.44 -12.07
CA PRO A 138 -7.79 -9.94 -11.75
C PRO A 138 -7.95 -9.45 -10.30
N ILE A 139 -7.28 -10.09 -9.34
CA ILE A 139 -7.33 -9.68 -7.92
C ILE A 139 -6.51 -8.41 -7.71
N VAL A 140 -5.37 -8.26 -8.38
CA VAL A 140 -4.58 -7.03 -8.36
C VAL A 140 -5.37 -5.86 -8.92
N MET A 141 -6.06 -6.07 -10.04
CA MET A 141 -6.91 -5.05 -10.65
C MET A 141 -8.10 -4.68 -9.76
N ALA A 142 -8.76 -5.66 -9.14
CA ALA A 142 -9.85 -5.39 -8.18
C ALA A 142 -9.38 -4.55 -6.98
N LYS A 143 -8.20 -4.86 -6.43
CA LYS A 143 -7.59 -4.05 -5.35
C LYS A 143 -7.27 -2.64 -5.81
N LYS A 144 -6.67 -2.50 -6.99
CA LYS A 144 -6.38 -1.20 -7.61
C LYS A 144 -7.64 -0.36 -7.75
N ASP A 145 -8.73 -0.93 -8.28
CA ASP A 145 -9.98 -0.20 -8.50
C ASP A 145 -10.58 0.30 -7.18
N ALA A 146 -10.55 -0.54 -6.13
CA ALA A 146 -10.98 -0.15 -4.80
C ALA A 146 -10.10 0.98 -4.21
N ALA A 147 -8.78 0.88 -4.38
CA ALA A 147 -7.82 1.87 -3.89
C ALA A 147 -7.92 3.21 -4.62
N VAL A 148 -8.16 3.19 -5.93
CA VAL A 148 -8.38 4.38 -6.76
C VAL A 148 -9.62 5.14 -6.29
N LYS A 149 -10.75 4.45 -6.11
CA LYS A 149 -11.98 5.04 -5.58
C LYS A 149 -11.78 5.62 -4.18
N TRP A 150 -11.07 4.88 -3.32
CA TRP A 150 -10.76 5.35 -1.98
C TRP A 150 -9.91 6.63 -2.01
N CYS A 151 -8.85 6.67 -2.83
CA CYS A 151 -7.99 7.86 -2.97
C CYS A 151 -8.76 9.06 -3.54
N GLN A 152 -9.74 8.84 -4.42
CA GLN A 152 -10.61 9.92 -4.90
C GLN A 152 -11.42 10.52 -3.75
N HIS A 153 -12.13 9.70 -2.97
CA HIS A 153 -12.91 10.18 -1.82
C HIS A 153 -12.03 10.84 -0.75
N ALA A 154 -10.87 10.27 -0.47
CA ALA A 154 -9.90 10.83 0.46
C ALA A 154 -9.38 12.19 -0.04
N SER A 155 -9.16 12.35 -1.34
CA SER A 155 -8.76 13.62 -1.96
C SER A 155 -9.85 14.67 -1.86
N ASP A 156 -11.08 14.34 -2.24
CA ASP A 156 -12.21 15.27 -2.20
C ASP A 156 -12.43 15.78 -0.76
N HIS A 157 -12.34 14.89 0.21
CA HIS A 157 -12.43 15.24 1.62
C HIS A 157 -11.23 16.08 2.08
N ALA A 158 -9.99 15.67 1.77
CA ALA A 158 -8.80 16.38 2.22
C ALA A 158 -8.73 17.79 1.64
N VAL A 159 -8.92 17.93 0.32
CA VAL A 159 -8.84 19.22 -0.39
C VAL A 159 -9.92 20.18 0.10
N SER A 160 -11.15 19.71 0.35
CA SER A 160 -12.22 20.57 0.92
C SER A 160 -11.89 21.09 2.33
N HIS A 161 -10.89 20.52 3.00
CA HIS A 161 -10.41 20.94 4.33
C HIS A 161 -8.96 21.47 4.31
N GLY A 162 -8.43 21.85 3.13
CA GLY A 162 -7.08 22.39 2.99
C GLY A 162 -5.94 21.37 3.16
N GLY A 163 -6.26 20.08 3.14
CA GLY A 163 -5.31 18.97 3.15
C GLY A 163 -4.75 18.63 1.76
N LYS A 164 -3.84 17.66 1.74
CA LYS A 164 -3.19 17.19 0.50
C LYS A 164 -4.06 16.17 -0.23
N PRO A 165 -4.09 16.18 -1.58
CA PRO A 165 -4.72 15.11 -2.35
C PRO A 165 -3.98 13.78 -2.18
N TRP A 166 -4.71 12.70 -2.38
CA TRP A 166 -4.23 11.33 -2.36
C TRP A 166 -4.06 10.79 -3.77
N ARG A 167 -3.01 9.99 -3.99
CA ARG A 167 -2.74 9.31 -5.26
C ARG A 167 -2.46 7.83 -5.03
N TYR A 168 -3.00 6.99 -5.89
CA TYR A 168 -2.69 5.56 -5.90
C TYR A 168 -1.66 5.22 -6.97
N LEU A 169 -0.62 4.46 -6.60
CA LEU A 169 0.46 4.03 -7.49
C LEU A 169 0.59 2.50 -7.46
N LEU A 170 0.44 1.86 -8.63
CA LEU A 170 0.71 0.43 -8.81
C LEU A 170 2.02 0.25 -9.55
N ILE A 171 3.09 -0.15 -8.84
CA ILE A 171 4.48 -0.03 -9.31
C ILE A 171 5.04 -1.42 -9.64
N PRO A 172 5.47 -1.71 -10.88
CA PRO A 172 6.14 -2.97 -11.19
C PRO A 172 7.48 -3.08 -10.42
N HIS A 173 7.67 -4.18 -9.69
CA HIS A 173 8.80 -4.36 -8.77
C HIS A 173 10.19 -4.20 -9.42
N ASP A 174 10.32 -4.54 -10.70
CA ASP A 174 11.58 -4.49 -11.45
C ASP A 174 11.97 -3.08 -11.88
N THR A 175 11.06 -2.11 -11.77
CA THR A 175 11.34 -0.69 -11.98
C THR A 175 11.88 -0.01 -10.72
N ILE A 176 11.83 -0.69 -9.57
CA ILE A 176 12.24 -0.13 -8.28
C ILE A 176 13.75 -0.28 -8.10
N THR A 177 14.48 0.75 -8.52
CA THR A 177 15.92 0.90 -8.28
C THR A 177 16.19 2.10 -7.38
N GLU A 178 17.25 2.07 -6.57
CA GLU A 178 17.49 3.06 -5.51
C GLU A 178 17.65 4.50 -6.02
N ASN A 179 18.00 4.69 -7.31
CA ASN A 179 18.11 6.00 -7.96
C ASN A 179 16.77 6.57 -8.48
N MET A 180 15.67 5.82 -8.42
CA MET A 180 14.34 6.29 -8.78
C MET A 180 13.78 7.24 -7.73
N THR A 181 12.82 8.09 -8.12
CA THR A 181 12.19 9.09 -7.26
C THR A 181 10.68 8.84 -7.12
N ILE A 182 10.07 9.33 -6.03
CA ILE A 182 8.61 9.28 -5.82
C ILE A 182 7.89 10.01 -6.96
N ALA A 183 8.42 11.17 -7.37
CA ALA A 183 7.88 11.92 -8.51
C ALA A 183 7.97 11.12 -9.82
N GLY A 184 9.06 10.39 -10.04
CA GLY A 184 9.23 9.50 -11.20
C GLY A 184 8.23 8.35 -11.21
N PHE A 185 7.94 7.75 -10.05
CA PHE A 185 6.88 6.74 -9.94
C PHE A 185 5.49 7.34 -10.18
N ALA A 186 5.20 8.50 -9.61
CA ALA A 186 3.92 9.18 -9.82
C ALA A 186 3.71 9.56 -11.30
N ALA A 187 4.76 9.98 -12.01
CA ALA A 187 4.65 10.31 -13.44
C ALA A 187 4.33 9.10 -14.33
N GLN A 188 4.72 7.89 -13.92
CA GLN A 188 4.62 6.68 -14.75
C GLN A 188 3.49 5.72 -14.33
N PHE A 189 3.16 5.68 -13.04
CA PHE A 189 2.35 4.61 -12.45
C PHE A 189 1.15 5.11 -11.64
N VAL A 190 0.86 6.42 -11.68
CA VAL A 190 -0.32 6.99 -11.04
C VAL A 190 -1.59 6.46 -11.69
N CYS A 191 -2.57 6.11 -10.86
CA CYS A 191 -3.88 5.60 -11.28
C CYS A 191 -5.03 6.54 -10.93
N CYS A 192 -4.79 7.59 -10.13
CA CYS A 192 -5.67 8.72 -9.85
C CYS A 192 -4.88 9.94 -9.37
#